data_AF-A0AAV8VBS3-F1
#
_entry.id   AF-A0AAV8VBS3-F1
#
_cell.length_a   1.000
_cell.length_b   1.000
_cell.length_c   1.000
_cell.angle_alpha   90.00
_cell.angle_beta   90.00
_cell.angle_gamma   90.00
#
_symmetry.space_group_name_H-M   'P 1'
#
loop_
_entity.id
_entity.type
_entity.pdbx_description
1 polymer ?
#
loop_
_entity_poly.entity_id
_entity_poly.type
_entity_poly.pdbx_seq_one_letter_code
_entity_poly.pdbx_strand_id
1 'polypeptide(L)'
;MGERTLQNRIKGQATTGALYPPGGTVTKRRTNWAQFHAEMQRNTALPRIETVDELEAAVMTLETDIHTAEVRSTTETVEIFRQDYVGELPHATKLLIRERRSARRRSIRTGDPVDRNALNQLSRRVRAALDEHFNERWRKHTEEINEGAHDRDFWKLQKILRTQRKPIPPIHGERGIVRTNSEKAEAFADSFELQCRENQLDDEDEDHEEEVERRVPPRLKSHTEPSADLYSIFTSDLSSTARVDMDLYADDSPGQAAPL
;
A
#
# COMPACT_ATOMS: atom_id res chain seq x y z
N MET A 1 22.52 40.87 37.06
CA MET A 1 21.18 40.67 36.48
C MET A 1 21.07 41.55 35.26
N GLY A 2 20.85 40.96 34.09
CA GLY A 2 20.90 41.65 32.80
C GLY A 2 21.11 40.63 31.69
N GLU A 3 20.04 39.90 31.39
CA GLU A 3 20.03 38.82 30.40
C GLU A 3 20.24 39.38 28.99
N ARG A 4 21.23 38.82 28.30
CA ARG A 4 21.51 39.07 26.89
C ARG A 4 20.66 38.11 26.07
N THR A 5 19.67 38.63 25.36
CA THR A 5 18.83 37.87 24.43
C THR A 5 19.62 37.56 23.16
N LEU A 6 19.95 36.29 22.93
CA LEU A 6 20.51 35.81 21.67
C LEU A 6 19.40 35.23 20.81
N GLN A 7 19.16 35.88 19.67
CA GLN A 7 18.49 35.30 18.51
C GLN A 7 19.36 34.15 17.95
N ASN A 8 18.78 32.96 17.80
CA ASN A 8 19.27 31.89 16.94
C ASN A 8 18.03 31.22 16.32
N ARG A 9 17.65 31.57 15.09
CA ARG A 9 18.14 30.97 13.83
C ARG A 9 17.91 29.45 13.79
N ILE A 10 16.65 29.05 13.60
CA ILE A 10 16.29 27.69 13.21
C ILE A 10 16.67 27.54 11.73
N LYS A 11 17.84 26.97 11.47
CA LYS A 11 18.15 26.40 10.16
C LYS A 11 17.54 25.01 10.12
N GLY A 12 16.68 24.79 9.12
CA GLY A 12 16.26 23.45 8.72
C GLY A 12 17.49 22.60 8.40
N GLN A 13 17.57 21.44 9.04
CA GLN A 13 18.36 20.33 8.55
C GLN A 13 17.37 19.24 8.16
N ALA A 14 17.30 19.00 6.85
CA ALA A 14 16.62 17.87 6.28
C ALA A 14 17.38 16.60 6.67
N THR A 15 16.76 15.76 7.49
CA THR A 15 17.22 14.39 7.72
C THR A 15 16.48 13.49 6.75
N THR A 16 17.03 13.38 5.54
CA THR A 16 16.73 12.30 4.60
C THR A 16 17.21 10.98 5.22
N GLY A 17 16.30 10.02 5.40
CA GLY A 17 16.65 8.62 5.67
C GLY A 17 16.14 8.03 6.98
N ALA A 18 14.82 7.89 7.14
CA ALA A 18 14.20 6.85 7.97
C ALA A 18 12.72 6.71 7.59
N LEU A 19 12.42 5.86 6.60
CA LEU A 19 11.05 5.39 6.41
C LEU A 19 10.72 4.44 7.58
N TYR A 20 9.96 4.97 8.54
CA TYR A 20 9.27 4.32 9.66
C TYR A 20 10.07 4.04 10.96
N PRO A 21 9.62 4.56 12.12
CA PRO A 21 10.10 4.16 13.43
C PRO A 21 9.61 2.75 13.82
N PRO A 22 10.36 2.01 14.67
CA PRO A 22 9.97 0.66 15.09
C PRO A 22 8.74 0.74 16.01
N GLY A 23 7.60 0.29 15.49
CA GLY A 23 6.31 0.32 16.19
C GLY A 23 5.35 1.40 15.68
N GLY A 24 5.33 1.66 14.37
CA GLY A 24 4.46 2.67 13.75
C GLY A 24 2.98 2.47 14.11
N THR A 25 2.44 3.37 14.91
CA THR A 25 1.01 3.60 15.00
C THR A 25 0.61 4.48 13.83
N VAL A 26 -0.37 4.04 13.03
CA VAL A 26 -0.99 4.92 12.03
C VAL A 26 -2.28 5.43 12.64
N THR A 27 -2.34 6.74 12.86
CA THR A 27 -3.57 7.42 13.23
C THR A 27 -4.44 7.54 11.99
N LYS A 28 -5.52 6.75 11.94
CA LYS A 28 -6.54 6.92 10.91
C LYS A 28 -7.59 7.89 11.43
N ARG A 29 -7.75 8.98 10.69
CA ARG A 29 -8.77 9.98 10.95
C ARG A 29 -9.99 9.65 10.11
N ARG A 30 -11.15 9.49 10.74
CA ARG A 30 -12.42 9.26 10.04
C ARG A 30 -13.47 10.20 10.58
N THR A 31 -14.02 11.02 9.69
CA THR A 31 -15.09 11.98 10.02
C THR A 31 -16.43 11.38 9.66
N ASN A 32 -17.36 11.38 10.62
CA ASN A 32 -18.75 11.01 10.40
C ASN A 32 -19.51 12.22 9.87
N TRP A 33 -19.61 12.32 8.55
CA TRP A 33 -20.28 13.44 7.87
C TRP A 33 -21.75 13.61 8.26
N ALA A 34 -22.48 12.54 8.60
CA ALA A 34 -23.87 12.64 9.05
C ALA A 34 -23.97 13.30 10.44
N GLN A 35 -23.03 12.98 11.33
CA GLN A 35 -22.94 13.61 12.65
C GLN A 35 -22.44 15.06 12.54
N PHE A 36 -21.46 15.32 11.68
CA PHE A 36 -21.00 16.68 11.37
C PHE A 36 -22.16 17.54 10.88
N HIS A 37 -22.94 17.03 9.93
CA HIS A 37 -24.11 17.72 9.40
C HIS A 37 -25.17 17.97 10.47
N ALA A 38 -25.44 17.01 11.35
CA ALA A 38 -26.38 17.18 12.46
C ALA A 38 -25.92 18.23 13.49
N GLU A 39 -24.62 18.31 13.79
CA GLU A 39 -24.05 19.35 14.65
C GLU A 39 -24.12 20.73 13.97
N MET A 40 -23.75 20.82 12.68
CA MET A 40 -23.85 22.06 11.93
C MET A 40 -25.29 22.58 11.86
N GLN A 41 -26.26 21.70 11.61
CA GLN A 41 -27.68 22.06 11.57
C GLN A 41 -28.20 22.66 12.89
N ARG A 42 -27.66 22.23 14.03
CA ARG A 42 -28.02 22.79 15.35
C ARG A 42 -27.51 24.22 15.56
N ASN A 43 -26.42 24.60 14.88
CA ASN A 43 -25.77 25.91 15.03
C ASN A 43 -26.11 26.90 13.89
N THR A 44 -27.11 26.62 13.04
CA THR A 44 -27.43 27.42 11.83
C THR A 44 -28.18 28.74 12.05
N ALA A 45 -28.29 29.25 13.27
CA ALA A 45 -28.98 30.52 13.50
C ALA A 45 -28.09 31.69 13.03
N LEU A 46 -28.36 32.22 11.83
CA LEU A 46 -27.65 33.39 11.33
C LEU A 46 -28.05 34.63 12.15
N PRO A 47 -27.09 35.34 12.79
CA PRO A 47 -27.38 36.58 13.48
C PRO A 47 -27.75 37.68 12.46
N ARG A 48 -28.55 38.65 12.90
CA ARG A 48 -28.83 39.85 12.11
C ARG A 48 -27.62 40.77 12.20
N ILE A 49 -27.00 41.05 11.06
CA ILE A 49 -25.76 41.83 10.97
C ILE A 49 -26.12 43.25 10.52
N GLU A 50 -25.83 44.25 11.34
CA GLU A 50 -26.03 45.67 11.00
C GLU A 50 -24.72 46.45 10.98
N THR A 51 -23.65 45.92 11.61
CA THR A 51 -22.35 46.56 11.72
C THR A 51 -21.20 45.65 11.26
N VAL A 52 -20.05 46.26 10.93
CA VAL A 52 -18.84 45.53 10.50
C VAL A 52 -18.26 44.69 11.64
N ASP A 53 -18.34 45.18 12.88
CA ASP A 53 -17.86 44.45 14.06
C ASP A 53 -18.73 43.20 14.35
N GLU A 54 -20.05 43.30 14.12
CA GLU A 54 -20.96 42.15 14.21
C GLU A 54 -20.72 41.12 13.10
N LEU A 55 -20.31 41.57 11.91
CA LEU A 55 -19.92 40.69 10.82
C LEU A 55 -18.69 39.87 11.21
N GLU A 56 -17.65 40.52 11.74
CA GLU A 56 -16.44 39.83 12.19
C GLU A 56 -16.73 38.84 13.33
N ALA A 57 -17.57 39.25 14.30
CA ALA A 57 -18.01 38.37 15.37
C ALA A 57 -18.78 37.15 14.85
N ALA A 58 -19.67 37.34 13.87
CA ALA A 58 -20.43 36.25 13.25
C ALA A 58 -19.52 35.26 12.50
N VAL A 59 -18.49 35.76 11.81
CA VAL A 59 -17.49 34.92 11.13
C VAL A 59 -16.68 34.10 12.14
N MET A 60 -16.23 34.72 13.24
CA MET A 60 -15.52 34.00 14.30
C MET A 60 -16.38 32.92 14.96
N THR A 61 -17.67 33.18 15.18
CA THR A 61 -18.59 32.16 15.71
C THR A 61 -18.77 31.00 14.74
N LEU A 62 -18.92 31.28 13.44
CA LEU A 62 -19.04 30.25 12.41
C LEU A 62 -17.76 29.39 12.32
N GLU A 63 -16.58 30.01 12.35
CA GLU A 63 -15.30 29.31 12.34
C GLU A 63 -15.15 28.38 13.56
N THR A 64 -15.54 28.88 14.74
CA THR A 64 -15.55 28.08 15.98
C THR A 64 -16.55 26.92 15.89
N ASP A 65 -17.73 27.15 15.31
CA ASP A 65 -18.75 26.12 15.12
C ASP A 65 -18.29 25.03 14.15
N ILE A 66 -17.63 25.40 13.06
CA ILE A 66 -17.05 24.44 12.09
C ILE A 66 -15.98 23.58 12.77
N HIS A 67 -15.06 24.20 13.51
CA HIS A 67 -14.00 23.46 14.21
C HIS A 67 -14.54 22.56 15.32
N THR A 68 -15.53 23.02 16.08
CA THR A 68 -16.14 22.20 17.13
C THR A 68 -16.94 21.04 16.55
N ALA A 69 -17.68 21.24 15.45
CA ALA A 69 -18.37 20.18 14.72
C ALA A 69 -17.38 19.17 14.12
N GLU A 70 -16.26 19.64 13.57
CA GLU A 70 -15.18 18.82 13.03
C GLU A 70 -14.58 17.91 14.10
N VAL A 71 -14.25 18.45 15.28
CA VAL A 71 -13.70 17.67 16.41
C VAL A 71 -14.70 16.64 16.94
N ARG A 72 -15.98 17.01 17.08
CA ARG A 72 -17.03 16.12 17.61
C ARG A 72 -17.40 14.99 16.66
N SER A 73 -17.28 15.21 15.35
CA SER A 73 -17.62 14.24 14.31
C SER A 73 -16.43 13.43 13.81
N THR A 74 -15.21 13.87 14.11
CA THR A 74 -13.99 13.15 13.77
C THR A 74 -13.65 12.16 14.89
N THR A 75 -13.58 10.89 14.54
CA THR A 75 -12.97 9.87 15.40
C THR A 75 -11.56 9.59 14.92
N GLU A 76 -10.58 9.68 15.82
CA GLU A 76 -9.23 9.20 15.59
C GLU A 76 -9.12 7.77 16.12
N THR A 77 -8.89 6.83 15.21
CA THR A 77 -8.60 5.45 15.58
C THR A 77 -7.11 5.22 15.44
N VAL A 78 -6.45 4.90 16.55
CA VAL A 78 -5.08 4.40 16.54
C VAL A 78 -5.13 2.96 16.07
N GLU A 79 -4.78 2.72 14.81
CA GLU A 79 -4.51 1.37 14.37
C GLU A 79 -3.10 1.01 14.85
N ILE A 80 -3.07 0.18 15.90
CA ILE A 80 -1.85 -0.54 16.26
C ILE A 80 -1.62 -1.52 15.13
N PHE A 81 -0.57 -1.30 14.33
CA PHE A 81 -0.04 -2.35 13.46
C PHE A 81 0.29 -3.52 14.37
N ARG A 82 -0.57 -4.54 14.36
CA ARG A 82 -0.22 -5.83 14.94
C ARG A 82 0.91 -6.34 14.07
N GLN A 83 2.15 -6.14 14.51
CA GLN A 83 3.29 -6.86 13.94
C GLN A 83 2.89 -8.31 13.82
N ASP A 84 3.23 -8.91 12.67
CA ASP A 84 2.86 -10.25 12.27
C ASP A 84 2.71 -11.19 13.48
N TYR A 85 1.58 -11.90 13.54
CA TYR A 85 1.12 -12.79 14.62
C TYR A 85 2.18 -13.77 15.16
N VAL A 86 3.28 -13.94 14.43
CA VAL A 86 4.53 -14.52 14.87
C VAL A 86 5.26 -13.52 15.79
N GLY A 87 4.70 -13.28 16.98
CA GLY A 87 5.36 -12.54 18.05
C GLY A 87 6.86 -12.86 18.19
N GLU A 88 7.62 -11.90 18.72
CA GLU A 88 9.07 -11.85 18.55
C GLU A 88 9.79 -13.17 18.87
N LEU A 89 10.40 -13.77 17.84
CA LEU A 89 11.17 -15.00 17.99
C LEU A 89 12.33 -14.82 18.98
N PRO A 90 12.65 -15.84 19.80
CA PRO A 90 13.82 -15.80 20.67
C PRO A 90 15.09 -15.46 19.90
N HIS A 91 15.96 -14.65 20.50
CA HIS A 91 17.21 -14.21 19.87
C HIS A 91 18.06 -15.40 19.38
N ALA A 92 18.13 -16.47 20.18
CA ALA A 92 18.82 -17.71 19.81
C ALA A 92 18.27 -18.33 18.51
N THR A 93 16.95 -18.37 18.33
CA THR A 93 16.31 -18.89 17.10
C THR A 93 16.60 -17.99 15.90
N LYS A 94 16.61 -16.66 16.08
CA LYS A 94 17.00 -15.71 15.03
C LYS A 94 18.45 -15.93 14.59
N LEU A 95 19.37 -16.18 15.52
CA LEU A 95 20.77 -16.51 15.21
C LEU A 95 20.88 -17.82 14.42
N LEU A 96 20.16 -18.88 14.84
CA LEU A 96 20.14 -20.16 14.11
C LEU A 96 19.62 -20.00 12.67
N ILE A 97 18.61 -19.15 12.46
CA ILE A 97 18.09 -18.85 11.12
C ILE A 97 19.16 -18.14 10.28
N ARG A 98 19.89 -17.17 10.85
CA ARG A 98 20.99 -16.49 10.16
C ARG A 98 22.10 -17.47 9.78
N GLU A 99 22.48 -18.35 10.69
CA GLU A 99 23.50 -19.38 10.46
C GLU A 99 23.06 -20.36 9.36
N ARG A 100 21.82 -20.86 9.41
CA ARG A 100 21.24 -21.70 8.35
C ARG A 100 21.28 -21.00 6.98
N ARG A 101 20.94 -19.71 6.91
CA ARG A 101 21.01 -18.93 5.65
C ARG A 101 22.44 -18.86 5.13
N SER A 102 23.42 -18.66 6.00
CA SER A 102 24.85 -18.69 5.62
C SER A 102 25.29 -20.08 5.15
N ALA A 103 24.89 -21.15 5.83
CA ALA A 103 25.17 -22.53 5.39
C ALA A 103 24.52 -22.85 4.04
N ARG A 104 23.30 -22.35 3.77
CA ARG A 104 22.65 -22.50 2.46
C ARG A 104 23.46 -21.84 1.36
N ARG A 105 23.93 -20.61 1.58
CA ARG A 105 24.79 -19.92 0.61
C ARG A 105 26.09 -20.67 0.36
N ARG A 106 26.73 -21.21 1.40
CA ARG A 106 27.93 -22.05 1.28
C ARG A 106 27.64 -23.30 0.45
N SER A 107 26.63 -24.09 0.83
CA SER A 107 26.26 -25.33 0.13
C SER A 107 25.91 -25.12 -1.33
N ILE A 108 25.23 -24.03 -1.69
CA ILE A 108 24.94 -23.70 -3.10
C ILE A 108 26.22 -23.35 -3.86
N ARG A 109 27.13 -22.59 -3.23
CA ARG A 109 28.38 -22.14 -3.87
C ARG A 109 29.37 -23.28 -4.07
N THR A 110 29.54 -24.14 -3.07
CA THR A 110 30.54 -25.21 -3.08
C THR A 110 30.04 -26.49 -3.75
N GLY A 111 28.73 -26.77 -3.67
CA GLY A 111 28.16 -28.04 -4.13
C GLY A 111 28.57 -29.26 -3.30
N ASP A 112 29.37 -29.08 -2.25
CA ASP A 112 29.97 -30.16 -1.46
C ASP A 112 28.91 -30.88 -0.59
N PRO A 113 28.88 -32.23 -0.55
CA PRO A 113 28.04 -32.99 0.37
C PRO A 113 28.25 -32.63 1.86
N VAL A 114 29.44 -32.23 2.29
CA VAL A 114 29.71 -31.82 3.68
C VAL A 114 28.94 -30.55 4.02
N ASP A 115 28.97 -29.54 3.15
CA ASP A 115 28.21 -28.30 3.34
C ASP A 115 26.70 -28.54 3.27
N ARG A 116 26.26 -29.48 2.42
CA ARG A 116 24.85 -29.93 2.37
C ARG A 116 24.43 -30.55 3.70
N ASN A 117 25.27 -31.39 4.29
CA ASN A 117 25.01 -32.02 5.58
C ASN A 117 24.94 -30.98 6.70
N ALA A 118 25.85 -30.00 6.72
CA ALA A 118 25.81 -28.89 7.66
C ALA A 118 24.50 -28.08 7.53
N LEU A 119 24.07 -27.77 6.31
CA LEU A 119 22.79 -27.10 6.05
C LEU A 119 21.59 -27.93 6.57
N ASN A 120 21.61 -29.25 6.36
CA ASN A 120 20.54 -30.14 6.80
C ASN A 120 20.46 -30.18 8.33
N GLN A 121 21.60 -30.29 9.02
CA GLN A 121 21.66 -30.25 10.48
C GLN A 121 21.12 -28.92 11.02
N LEU A 122 21.57 -27.78 10.50
CA LEU A 122 21.06 -26.47 10.89
C LEU A 122 19.58 -26.31 10.59
N SER A 123 19.10 -26.84 9.47
CA SER A 123 17.67 -26.82 9.14
C SER A 123 16.83 -27.65 10.11
N ARG A 124 17.34 -28.78 10.61
CA ARG A 124 16.68 -29.56 11.67
C ARG A 124 16.64 -28.79 12.99
N ARG A 125 17.77 -28.16 13.38
CA ARG A 125 17.86 -27.34 14.60
C ARG A 125 16.90 -26.15 14.57
N VAL A 126 16.82 -25.45 13.43
CA VAL A 126 15.86 -24.34 13.26
C VAL A 126 14.42 -24.82 13.38
N ARG A 127 14.07 -25.96 12.75
CA ARG A 127 12.71 -26.53 12.89
C ARG A 127 12.39 -26.86 14.34
N ALA A 128 13.27 -27.61 15.01
CA ALA A 128 13.07 -27.96 16.42
C ALA A 128 12.91 -26.72 17.32
N ALA A 129 13.74 -25.67 17.12
CA ALA A 129 13.64 -24.44 17.89
C ALA A 129 12.35 -23.64 17.61
N LEU A 130 11.83 -23.70 16.38
CA LEU A 130 10.55 -23.10 16.03
C LEU A 130 9.39 -23.88 16.63
N ASP A 131 9.40 -25.20 16.48
CA ASP A 131 8.37 -26.10 16.99
C ASP A 131 8.25 -25.94 18.51
N GLU A 132 9.37 -25.94 19.23
CA GLU A 132 9.40 -25.71 20.67
C GLU A 132 8.79 -24.36 21.05
N HIS A 133 9.20 -23.27 20.38
CA HIS A 133 8.68 -21.94 20.66
C HIS A 133 7.17 -21.83 20.38
N PHE A 134 6.68 -22.44 19.30
CA PHE A 134 5.26 -22.42 18.98
C PHE A 134 4.45 -23.31 19.92
N ASN A 135 4.98 -24.47 20.31
CA ASN A 135 4.35 -25.36 21.27
C ASN A 135 4.25 -24.70 22.65
N GLU A 136 5.32 -24.05 23.11
CA GLU A 136 5.35 -23.28 24.36
C GLU A 136 4.29 -22.19 24.37
N ARG A 137 4.23 -21.40 23.29
CA ARG A 137 3.22 -20.35 23.15
C ARG A 137 1.81 -20.91 23.09
N TRP A 138 1.61 -22.01 22.37
CA TRP A 138 0.33 -22.67 22.30
C TRP A 138 -0.11 -23.17 23.67
N ARG A 139 0.80 -23.80 24.43
CA ARG A 139 0.55 -24.27 25.78
C ARG A 139 0.10 -23.13 26.69
N LYS A 140 0.86 -22.02 26.72
CA LYS A 140 0.48 -20.80 27.47
C LYS A 140 -0.89 -20.27 27.06
N HIS A 141 -1.15 -20.19 25.76
CA HIS A 141 -2.45 -19.72 25.26
C HIS A 141 -3.60 -20.61 25.72
N THR A 142 -3.41 -21.93 25.75
CA THR A 142 -4.43 -22.85 26.26
C THR A 142 -4.60 -22.81 27.78
N GLU A 143 -3.51 -22.60 28.54
CA GLU A 143 -3.55 -22.40 29.99
C GLU A 143 -4.30 -21.10 30.36
N GLU A 144 -3.98 -19.99 29.68
CA GLU A 144 -4.65 -18.69 29.83
C GLU A 144 -6.16 -18.80 29.56
N ILE A 145 -6.56 -19.58 28.54
CA ILE A 145 -7.98 -19.81 28.25
C ILE A 145 -8.67 -20.61 29.36
N ASN A 146 -7.98 -21.59 29.94
CA ASN A 146 -8.55 -22.46 30.98
C ASN A 146 -8.65 -21.78 32.36
N GLU A 147 -7.69 -20.92 32.71
CA GLU A 147 -7.59 -20.29 34.02
C GLU A 147 -8.47 -19.04 34.19
N GLY A 148 -9.04 -18.49 33.11
CA GLY A 148 -9.91 -17.33 33.24
C GLY A 148 -10.64 -16.80 31.99
N ALA A 149 -10.75 -17.53 30.88
CA ALA A 149 -11.25 -16.90 29.66
C ALA A 149 -12.78 -16.76 29.56
N HIS A 150 -13.16 -15.49 29.44
CA HIS A 150 -14.31 -14.96 28.72
C HIS A 150 -14.68 -15.80 27.47
N ASP A 151 -15.97 -16.17 27.37
CA ASP A 151 -16.56 -16.98 26.28
C ASP A 151 -15.98 -16.71 24.88
N ARG A 152 -15.72 -15.44 24.55
CA ARG A 152 -15.26 -14.99 23.22
C ARG A 152 -13.96 -15.66 22.75
N ASP A 153 -12.97 -15.85 23.63
CA ASP A 153 -11.67 -16.39 23.21
C ASP A 153 -11.70 -17.92 23.07
N PHE A 154 -12.49 -18.60 23.90
CA PHE A 154 -12.83 -20.02 23.72
C PHE A 154 -13.54 -20.27 22.37
N TRP A 155 -14.53 -19.45 22.01
CA TRP A 155 -15.22 -19.57 20.72
C TRP A 155 -14.28 -19.36 19.52
N LYS A 156 -13.31 -18.45 19.61
CA LYS A 156 -12.28 -18.29 18.58
C LYS A 156 -11.40 -19.53 18.46
N LEU A 157 -10.92 -20.05 19.59
CA LEU A 157 -10.10 -21.27 19.64
C LEU A 157 -10.87 -22.46 19.03
N GLN A 158 -12.10 -22.69 19.47
CA GLN A 158 -12.96 -23.74 18.93
C GLN A 158 -13.16 -23.59 17.41
N LYS A 159 -13.38 -22.37 16.92
CA LYS A 159 -13.51 -22.12 15.48
C LYS A 159 -12.24 -22.47 14.73
N ILE A 160 -11.06 -22.11 15.25
CA ILE A 160 -9.77 -22.46 14.65
C ILE A 160 -9.59 -23.98 14.59
N LEU A 161 -9.84 -24.68 15.70
CA LEU A 161 -9.70 -26.15 15.78
C LEU A 161 -10.67 -26.90 14.84
N ARG A 162 -11.88 -26.38 14.66
CA ARG A 162 -12.86 -26.94 13.72
C ARG A 162 -12.56 -26.61 12.26
N THR A 163 -11.78 -25.56 12.01
CA THR A 163 -11.43 -25.13 10.65
C THR A 163 -10.41 -26.11 10.06
N GLN A 164 -10.91 -27.09 9.32
CA GLN A 164 -10.07 -27.95 8.51
C GLN A 164 -9.53 -27.17 7.31
N ARG A 165 -8.25 -27.38 6.98
CA ARG A 165 -7.71 -26.86 5.72
C ARG A 165 -8.44 -27.54 4.58
N LYS A 166 -9.14 -26.76 3.76
CA LYS A 166 -9.76 -27.28 2.54
C LYS A 166 -8.65 -27.85 1.65
N PRO A 167 -8.79 -29.07 1.12
CA PRO A 167 -7.82 -29.59 0.17
C PRO A 167 -7.75 -28.63 -1.02
N ILE A 168 -6.56 -28.48 -1.58
CA ILE A 168 -6.38 -27.73 -2.83
C ILE A 168 -7.27 -28.42 -3.88
N PRO A 169 -8.09 -27.66 -4.63
CA PRO A 169 -8.95 -28.26 -5.64
C PRO A 169 -8.12 -29.02 -6.68
N PRO A 170 -8.65 -30.10 -7.27
CA PRO A 170 -7.95 -30.83 -8.32
C PRO A 170 -7.59 -29.91 -9.49
N ILE A 171 -6.43 -30.16 -10.10
CA ILE A 171 -6.02 -29.47 -11.33
C ILE A 171 -6.87 -30.02 -12.48
N HIS A 172 -7.37 -29.11 -13.31
CA HIS A 172 -8.17 -29.44 -14.49
C HIS A 172 -7.35 -29.10 -15.74
N GLY A 173 -7.31 -30.02 -16.69
CA GLY A 173 -6.87 -29.76 -18.06
C GLY A 173 -8.07 -29.78 -19.00
N GLU A 174 -7.82 -29.75 -20.31
CA GLU A 174 -8.88 -29.72 -21.33
C GLU A 174 -9.87 -30.89 -21.23
N ARG A 175 -9.39 -32.06 -20.80
CA ARG A 175 -10.17 -33.30 -20.73
C ARG A 175 -10.71 -33.62 -19.33
N GLY A 176 -10.63 -32.66 -18.40
CA GLY A 176 -11.12 -32.79 -17.03
C GLY A 176 -10.02 -32.93 -15.97
N ILE A 177 -10.33 -33.62 -14.86
CA ILE A 177 -9.43 -33.70 -13.69
C ILE A 177 -8.18 -34.51 -14.01
N VAL A 178 -7.04 -33.90 -13.72
CA VAL A 178 -5.72 -34.43 -14.04
C VAL A 178 -5.08 -35.10 -12.82
N ARG A 179 -4.49 -36.29 -13.01
CA ARG A 179 -3.95 -37.09 -11.90
C ARG A 179 -2.44 -37.23 -11.93
N THR A 180 -1.84 -37.49 -13.10
CA THR A 180 -0.40 -37.73 -13.20
C THR A 180 0.40 -36.43 -13.19
N ASN A 181 1.67 -36.50 -12.78
CA ASN A 181 2.51 -35.29 -12.72
C ASN A 181 2.82 -34.74 -14.13
N SER A 182 2.95 -35.62 -15.13
CA SER A 182 3.14 -35.21 -16.53
C SER A 182 1.90 -34.49 -17.05
N GLU A 183 0.71 -35.06 -16.90
CA GLU A 183 -0.52 -34.39 -17.34
C GLU A 183 -0.74 -33.06 -16.60
N LYS A 184 -0.36 -32.95 -15.32
CA LYS A 184 -0.47 -31.68 -14.59
C LYS A 184 0.44 -30.63 -15.20
N ALA A 185 1.66 -31.01 -15.59
CA ALA A 185 2.60 -30.11 -16.24
C ALA A 185 2.04 -29.61 -17.57
N GLU A 186 1.47 -30.50 -18.39
CA GLU A 186 0.79 -30.13 -19.64
C GLU A 186 -0.40 -29.20 -19.39
N ALA A 187 -1.28 -29.51 -18.43
CA ALA A 187 -2.42 -28.65 -18.11
C ALA A 187 -1.99 -27.23 -17.67
N PHE A 188 -0.85 -27.10 -16.98
CA PHE A 188 -0.27 -25.78 -16.71
C PHE A 188 0.34 -25.14 -17.95
N ALA A 189 1.02 -25.90 -18.81
CA ALA A 189 1.59 -25.41 -20.06
C ALA A 189 0.48 -24.84 -20.97
N ASP A 190 -0.61 -25.57 -21.16
CA ASP A 190 -1.78 -25.13 -21.93
C ASP A 190 -2.39 -23.85 -21.35
N SER A 191 -2.55 -23.79 -20.02
CA SER A 191 -3.06 -22.60 -19.33
C SER A 191 -2.14 -21.40 -19.51
N PHE A 192 -0.81 -21.60 -19.49
CA PHE A 192 0.14 -20.53 -19.70
C PHE A 192 0.20 -20.09 -21.16
N GLU A 193 0.12 -21.04 -22.10
CA GLU A 193 0.04 -20.71 -23.51
C GLU A 193 -1.16 -19.81 -23.78
N LEU A 194 -2.34 -20.16 -23.27
CA LEU A 194 -3.55 -19.34 -23.43
C LEU A 194 -3.39 -17.93 -22.83
N GLN A 195 -2.79 -17.82 -21.65
CA GLN A 195 -2.61 -16.54 -20.95
C GLN A 195 -1.51 -15.67 -21.55
N CYS A 196 -0.51 -16.29 -22.17
CA CYS A 196 0.64 -15.63 -22.76
C CYS A 196 0.51 -15.46 -24.28
N ARG A 197 -0.60 -15.91 -24.89
CA ARG A 197 -0.94 -15.53 -26.26
C ARG A 197 -1.08 -14.01 -26.28
N GLU A 198 -0.45 -13.39 -27.28
CA GLU A 198 -0.66 -11.98 -27.57
C GLU A 198 -2.17 -11.78 -27.71
N ASN A 199 -2.74 -10.87 -26.92
CA ASN A 199 -4.07 -10.38 -27.22
C ASN A 199 -3.93 -9.72 -28.59
N GLN A 200 -4.26 -10.46 -29.65
CA GLN A 200 -4.72 -9.88 -30.90
C GLN A 200 -6.01 -9.18 -30.52
N LEU A 201 -5.88 -7.99 -29.94
CA LEU A 201 -6.83 -6.94 -30.18
C LEU A 201 -6.65 -6.73 -31.67
N ASP A 202 -7.46 -7.44 -32.46
CA ASP A 202 -7.67 -7.04 -33.83
C ASP A 202 -8.01 -5.55 -33.73
N ASP A 203 -7.15 -4.72 -34.29
CA ASP A 203 -7.45 -3.32 -34.46
C ASP A 203 -8.83 -3.27 -35.14
N GLU A 204 -9.79 -2.55 -34.54
CA GLU A 204 -11.07 -2.16 -35.14
C GLU A 204 -12.16 -3.27 -35.23
N ASP A 205 -12.86 -3.52 -34.13
CA ASP A 205 -14.32 -3.72 -34.25
C ASP A 205 -14.93 -2.31 -34.38
N GLU A 206 -15.14 -1.80 -35.60
CA GLU A 206 -15.99 -0.60 -35.83
C GLU A 206 -17.34 -0.72 -35.07
N ASP A 207 -17.82 -1.96 -34.92
CA ASP A 207 -19.00 -2.33 -34.13
C ASP A 207 -18.86 -2.02 -32.62
N HIS A 208 -17.66 -2.15 -32.04
CA HIS A 208 -17.41 -1.84 -30.63
C HIS A 208 -17.38 -0.34 -30.39
N GLU A 209 -16.73 0.41 -31.29
CA GLU A 209 -16.69 1.88 -31.22
C GLU A 209 -18.09 2.47 -31.35
N GLU A 210 -18.91 1.98 -32.29
CA GLU A 210 -20.31 2.37 -32.44
C GLU A 210 -21.17 2.03 -31.19
N GLU A 211 -20.97 0.85 -30.59
CA GLU A 211 -21.74 0.45 -29.40
C GLU A 211 -21.33 1.26 -28.16
N VAL A 212 -20.04 1.58 -28.02
CA VAL A 212 -19.55 2.50 -26.97
C VAL A 212 -20.16 3.88 -27.20
N GLU A 213 -20.14 4.40 -28.44
CA GLU A 213 -20.70 5.70 -28.76
C GLU A 213 -22.23 5.74 -28.55
N ARG A 214 -22.94 4.63 -28.80
CA ARG A 214 -24.38 4.50 -28.52
C ARG A 214 -24.68 4.47 -27.01
N ARG A 215 -23.80 3.88 -26.20
CA ARG A 215 -23.96 3.76 -24.74
C ARG A 215 -23.50 4.99 -23.97
N VAL A 216 -22.65 5.83 -24.54
CA VAL A 216 -22.22 7.09 -23.93
C VAL A 216 -23.39 8.09 -23.89
N PRO A 217 -23.79 8.58 -22.70
CA PRO A 217 -24.86 9.57 -22.57
C PRO A 217 -24.52 10.87 -23.32
N PRO A 218 -25.52 11.59 -23.88
CA PRO A 218 -25.29 12.83 -24.64
C PRO A 218 -24.46 13.89 -23.91
N ARG A 219 -24.50 13.90 -22.56
CA ARG A 219 -23.73 14.81 -21.70
C ARG A 219 -22.21 14.65 -21.79
N LEU A 220 -21.73 13.48 -22.21
CA LEU A 220 -20.31 13.22 -22.42
C LEU A 220 -19.86 13.54 -23.85
N LYS A 221 -20.78 13.53 -24.83
CA LYS A 221 -20.48 13.86 -26.23
C LYS A 221 -20.26 15.36 -26.46
N SER A 222 -20.86 16.21 -25.64
CA SER A 222 -20.79 17.67 -25.75
C SER A 222 -19.51 18.33 -25.21
N HIS A 223 -18.52 17.54 -24.78
CA HIS A 223 -17.23 18.06 -24.31
C HIS A 223 -16.09 17.93 -25.34
N THR A 224 -16.39 17.45 -26.55
CA THR A 224 -15.44 17.43 -27.67
C THR A 224 -15.66 18.63 -28.59
N GLU A 225 -15.62 19.83 -28.02
CA GLU A 225 -14.94 20.93 -28.70
C GLU A 225 -13.87 21.40 -27.72
N PRO A 226 -12.58 21.39 -28.08
CA PRO A 226 -11.59 22.03 -27.25
C PRO A 226 -11.97 23.51 -27.21
N SER A 227 -12.56 23.94 -26.09
CA SER A 227 -12.78 25.36 -25.82
C SER A 227 -11.45 26.07 -26.07
N ALA A 228 -11.47 27.05 -26.98
CA ALA A 228 -10.34 27.90 -27.28
C ALA A 228 -9.77 28.59 -26.02
N ASP A 229 -10.53 28.61 -24.92
CA ASP A 229 -10.12 29.20 -23.65
C ASP A 229 -9.13 28.32 -22.85
N LEU A 230 -9.06 27.01 -23.11
CA LEU A 230 -8.12 26.12 -22.41
C LEU A 230 -6.71 26.11 -23.03
N TYR A 231 -6.56 26.51 -24.30
CA TYR A 231 -5.25 26.73 -24.91
C TYR A 231 -4.60 28.04 -24.42
N SER A 232 -5.39 29.06 -24.07
CA SER A 232 -4.86 30.34 -23.60
C SER A 232 -4.27 30.30 -22.19
N ILE A 233 -4.70 29.36 -21.34
CA ILE A 233 -4.20 29.23 -19.96
C ILE A 233 -2.82 28.56 -19.93
N PHE A 234 -2.52 27.67 -20.89
CA PHE A 234 -1.25 26.94 -20.93
C PHE A 234 -0.14 27.62 -21.77
N THR A 235 -0.48 28.55 -22.68
CA THR A 235 0.54 29.21 -23.52
C THR A 235 1.04 30.54 -22.97
N SER A 236 0.38 31.16 -21.98
CA SER A 236 0.85 32.40 -21.36
C SER A 236 2.06 32.21 -20.45
N ASP A 237 2.28 30.99 -19.93
CA ASP A 237 3.36 30.72 -18.95
C ASP A 237 4.66 30.17 -19.57
N LEU A 238 4.63 29.77 -20.85
CA LEU A 238 5.81 29.31 -21.59
C LEU A 238 6.49 30.41 -22.42
N SER A 239 5.88 31.59 -22.58
CA SER A 239 6.53 32.73 -23.25
C SER A 239 7.37 33.61 -22.31
N SER A 240 7.30 33.41 -20.99
CA SER A 240 8.10 34.17 -20.01
C SER A 240 9.33 33.43 -19.48
N THR A 241 9.51 32.15 -19.81
CA THR A 241 10.59 31.30 -19.25
C THR A 241 11.60 30.78 -20.28
N ALA A 242 11.43 31.07 -21.58
CA ALA A 242 12.39 30.72 -22.63
C ALA A 242 13.05 31.98 -23.23
N ARG A 243 13.86 32.68 -22.44
CA ARG A 243 14.76 33.74 -22.96
C ARG A 243 16.17 33.72 -22.40
N VAL A 244 16.58 32.62 -21.76
CA VAL A 244 17.97 32.39 -21.38
C VAL A 244 18.29 30.93 -21.66
N ASP A 245 19.35 30.70 -22.43
CA ASP A 245 20.02 29.42 -22.74
C ASP A 245 19.51 28.60 -23.93
N MET A 246 19.80 29.07 -25.15
CA MET A 246 19.86 28.26 -26.37
C MET A 246 20.87 28.84 -27.37
N ASP A 247 22.12 29.05 -26.92
CA ASP A 247 23.27 29.39 -27.77
C ASP A 247 24.46 28.50 -27.38
N LEU A 248 24.35 27.18 -27.59
CA LEU A 248 25.49 26.26 -27.60
C LEU A 248 25.03 24.90 -28.11
N TYR A 249 24.88 24.75 -29.43
CA TYR A 249 25.17 23.54 -30.22
C TYR A 249 24.69 23.72 -31.68
N ALA A 250 25.38 24.61 -32.41
CA ALA A 250 25.71 24.37 -33.82
C ALA A 250 27.19 23.97 -33.79
N ASP A 251 27.71 22.98 -34.48
CA ASP A 251 27.53 22.59 -35.88
C ASP A 251 28.33 21.28 -36.05
N ASP A 252 27.79 20.26 -36.70
CA ASP A 252 28.59 19.35 -37.53
C ASP A 252 27.66 18.40 -38.31
N SER A 253 27.48 18.75 -39.59
CA SER A 253 26.77 17.98 -40.62
C SER A 253 27.54 16.72 -41.05
N PRO A 254 26.86 15.67 -41.56
CA PRO A 254 27.50 14.49 -42.10
C PRO A 254 27.83 14.66 -43.59
N GLY A 255 29.11 14.51 -43.95
CA GLY A 255 29.62 14.57 -45.32
C GLY A 255 30.28 13.27 -45.77
N GLN A 256 29.51 12.46 -46.52
CA GLN A 256 29.84 11.73 -47.76
C GLN A 256 31.17 10.95 -47.96
N ALA A 257 31.02 9.84 -48.69
CA ALA A 257 31.95 8.73 -48.93
C ALA A 257 33.18 8.97 -49.85
N ALA A 258 34.19 8.09 -49.63
CA ALA A 258 35.09 7.40 -50.59
C ALA A 258 36.26 8.18 -51.26
N PRO A 259 37.27 7.52 -51.89
CA PRO A 259 37.90 6.19 -51.69
C PRO A 259 39.46 6.22 -51.72
N LEU A 260 40.10 5.12 -51.29
CA LEU A 260 41.14 4.31 -51.98
C LEU A 260 41.80 3.36 -50.99
#